data_AF-A0A7G2IX90-F1
#
_entry.id   AF-A0A7G2IX90-F1
#
_cell.length_a   1.000
_cell.length_b   1.000
_cell.length_c   1.000
_cell.angle_alpha   90.00
_cell.angle_beta   90.00
_cell.angle_gamma   90.00
#
_symmetry.space_group_name_H-M   'P 1'
#
loop_
_entity.id
_entity.type
_entity.pdbx_description
1 polymer ?
#
loop_
_entity_poly.entity_id
_entity_poly.type
_entity_poly.pdbx_seq_one_letter_code
_entity_poly.pdbx_strand_id
1 'polypeptide(L)'
;MTTKKRQYDKSSWFYQLDEQGNALRDETLSHPRCVWNLLKAHVDRYTPEMVNRLCGTSVADFNRICEILASTSVPDRTATILYALGWTHHSAGAQIIRAAAMLQLLLGNIGMAGGGVNALRGHSNIQGYTDLGLLSTNLPGYMPLPSEKQPDYQTYISQITPPALGVNEVNYWQNTPKFFVSMMKSFWGGNATVENNWGYDWLPKWDRLYDVMTQAELMLEGKINGYIVQGFNPLAAFSG
;
A
#
# COMPACT_ATOMS: atom_id res chain seq x y z
N MET A 1 34.24 -4.50 -0.10
CA MET A 1 33.30 -3.93 -1.09
C MET A 1 32.03 -3.55 -0.37
N THR A 2 31.83 -2.27 -0.06
CA THR A 2 30.64 -1.78 0.64
C THR A 2 29.44 -1.82 -0.30
N THR A 3 28.50 -2.72 -0.03
CA THR A 3 27.23 -2.84 -0.72
C THR A 3 26.48 -1.51 -0.62
N LYS A 4 26.48 -0.70 -1.69
CA LYS A 4 25.61 0.49 -1.76
C LYS A 4 24.17 0.02 -1.48
N LYS A 5 23.53 0.59 -0.45
CA LYS A 5 22.10 0.33 -0.17
C LYS A 5 21.32 0.58 -1.47
N ARG A 6 20.71 -0.47 -2.03
CA ARG A 6 19.87 -0.39 -3.25
C ARG A 6 18.49 0.16 -2.90
N GLN A 7 18.46 1.36 -2.33
CA GLN A 7 17.25 2.07 -1.91
C GLN A 7 17.25 3.46 -2.54
N TYR A 8 16.06 3.95 -2.88
CA TYR A 8 15.87 5.32 -3.36
C TYR A 8 15.75 6.29 -2.18
N ASP A 9 16.42 7.44 -2.28
CA ASP A 9 15.97 8.62 -1.56
C ASP A 9 14.70 9.16 -2.24
N LYS A 10 13.62 9.23 -1.47
CA LYS A 10 12.29 9.62 -1.95
C LYS A 10 11.97 11.08 -1.63
N SER A 11 12.92 11.86 -1.11
CA SER A 11 12.75 13.28 -0.78
C SER A 11 12.21 14.10 -1.96
N SER A 12 12.63 13.78 -3.19
CA SER A 12 12.16 14.42 -4.42
C SER A 12 10.77 13.97 -4.90
N TRP A 13 10.19 12.91 -4.32
CA TRP A 13 8.91 12.34 -4.72
C TRP A 13 7.77 12.92 -3.88
N PHE A 14 7.74 14.24 -3.78
CA PHE A 14 6.76 14.96 -2.99
C PHE A 14 6.17 16.13 -3.77
N TYR A 15 5.00 16.60 -3.33
CA TYR A 15 4.37 17.77 -3.92
C TYR A 15 5.13 19.04 -3.55
N GLN A 16 5.07 20.04 -4.43
CA GLN A 16 5.40 21.40 -4.02
C GLN A 16 4.27 21.91 -3.12
N LEU A 17 4.62 22.55 -2.01
CA LEU A 17 3.66 23.06 -1.04
C LEU A 17 3.55 24.58 -1.15
N ASP A 18 2.36 25.12 -0.86
CA ASP A 18 2.15 26.54 -0.61
C ASP A 18 2.67 26.97 0.77
N GLU A 19 2.52 28.26 1.09
CA GLU A 19 2.92 28.82 2.38
C GLU A 19 2.12 28.25 3.57
N GLN A 20 0.94 27.69 3.30
CA GLN A 20 0.07 27.08 4.30
C GLN A 20 0.32 25.57 4.45
N GLY A 21 1.24 24.99 3.68
CA GLY A 21 1.58 23.57 3.70
C GLY A 21 0.68 22.66 2.86
N ASN A 22 -0.22 23.22 2.04
CA ASN A 22 -1.05 22.43 1.11
C ASN A 22 -0.30 22.18 -0.19
N ALA A 23 -0.62 21.07 -0.88
CA ALA A 23 -0.07 20.79 -2.19
C ALA A 23 -0.56 21.81 -3.24
N LEU A 24 0.38 22.38 -3.99
CA LEU A 24 0.06 23.29 -5.11
C LEU A 24 -0.74 22.56 -6.19
N ARG A 25 -1.75 23.24 -6.72
CA ARG A 25 -2.65 22.72 -7.76
C ARG A 25 -2.69 23.66 -8.96
N ASP A 26 -2.70 23.07 -10.14
CA ASP A 26 -2.98 23.76 -11.40
C ASP A 26 -4.18 23.08 -12.05
N GLU A 27 -5.35 23.69 -11.89
CA GLU A 27 -6.63 23.19 -12.42
C GLU A 27 -6.68 23.25 -13.96
N THR A 28 -5.78 24.00 -14.61
CA THR A 28 -5.67 24.02 -16.07
C THR A 28 -4.92 22.82 -16.63
N LEU A 29 -4.21 22.06 -15.78
CA LEU A 29 -3.34 20.93 -16.13
C LEU A 29 -2.22 21.31 -17.14
N SER A 30 -1.86 22.59 -17.24
CA SER A 30 -0.88 23.09 -18.19
C SER A 30 0.55 23.09 -17.63
N HIS A 31 0.71 23.18 -16.31
CA HIS A 31 1.99 23.26 -15.65
C HIS A 31 2.84 22.00 -15.92
N PRO A 32 4.12 22.12 -16.33
CA PRO A 32 4.92 20.97 -16.76
C PRO A 32 5.18 19.95 -15.63
N ARG A 33 5.06 20.38 -14.37
CA ARG A 33 5.25 19.53 -13.18
C ARG A 33 3.94 19.01 -12.57
N CYS A 34 2.78 19.32 -13.15
CA CYS A 34 1.55 18.71 -12.67
C CYS A 34 1.58 17.18 -12.91
N VAL A 35 0.90 16.42 -12.06
CA VAL A 35 0.90 14.95 -12.12
C VAL A 35 0.48 14.45 -13.50
N TRP A 36 -0.48 15.13 -14.14
CA TRP A 36 -0.97 14.79 -15.48
C TRP A 36 0.13 14.82 -16.55
N ASN A 37 0.93 15.89 -16.61
CA ASN A 37 1.98 16.04 -17.61
C ASN A 37 3.16 15.10 -17.34
N LEU A 38 3.53 14.89 -16.07
CA LEU A 38 4.56 13.92 -15.69
C LEU A 38 4.12 12.49 -15.99
N LEU A 39 2.84 12.16 -15.80
CA LEU A 39 2.28 10.86 -16.14
C LEU A 39 2.38 10.60 -17.64
N LYS A 40 1.89 11.52 -18.47
CA LYS A 40 1.99 11.42 -19.94
C LYS A 40 3.43 11.15 -20.38
N ALA A 41 4.38 11.96 -19.90
CA ALA A 41 5.80 11.79 -20.23
C ALA A 41 6.37 10.44 -19.75
N HIS A 42 5.94 9.95 -18.58
CA HIS A 42 6.40 8.66 -18.05
C HIS A 42 5.95 7.47 -18.92
N VAL A 43 4.71 7.52 -19.43
CA VAL A 43 4.11 6.39 -20.15
C VAL A 43 4.32 6.44 -21.67
N ASP A 44 4.77 7.57 -22.21
CA ASP A 44 5.00 7.79 -23.66
C ASP A 44 5.88 6.70 -24.31
N ARG A 45 6.83 6.15 -23.55
CA ARG A 45 7.72 5.08 -24.01
C ARG A 45 7.01 3.74 -24.30
N TYR A 46 5.81 3.49 -23.77
CA TYR A 46 5.11 2.20 -23.89
C TYR A 46 4.23 2.15 -25.16
N THR A 47 4.88 2.13 -26.33
CA THR A 47 4.17 1.99 -27.62
C THR A 47 3.63 0.56 -27.81
N PRO A 48 2.63 0.35 -28.70
CA PRO A 48 2.14 -0.99 -29.03
C PRO A 48 3.25 -1.97 -29.46
N GLU A 49 4.25 -1.48 -30.18
CA GLU A 49 5.42 -2.28 -30.62
C GLU A 49 6.30 -2.67 -29.43
N MET A 50 6.50 -1.75 -28.47
CA MET A 50 7.22 -2.06 -27.23
C MET A 50 6.47 -3.11 -26.41
N VAL A 51 5.14 -3.01 -26.32
CA VAL A 51 4.30 -3.98 -25.63
C VAL A 51 4.37 -5.35 -26.32
N ASN A 52 4.25 -5.40 -27.65
CA ASN A 52 4.39 -6.64 -28.40
C ASN A 52 5.74 -7.31 -28.15
N ARG A 53 6.84 -6.54 -28.23
CA ARG A 53 8.19 -7.05 -28.00
C ARG A 53 8.39 -7.62 -26.59
N LEU A 54 7.81 -7.00 -25.57
CA LEU A 54 8.03 -7.40 -24.17
C LEU A 54 7.05 -8.45 -23.67
N CYS A 55 5.79 -8.39 -24.11
CA CYS A 55 4.70 -9.23 -23.59
C CYS A 55 4.27 -10.34 -24.56
N GLY A 56 4.64 -10.26 -25.83
CA GLY A 56 4.26 -11.22 -26.87
C GLY A 56 2.84 -11.05 -27.42
N THR A 57 2.00 -10.21 -26.82
CA THR A 57 0.65 -9.89 -27.33
C THR A 57 0.74 -9.20 -28.69
N SER A 58 -0.04 -9.65 -29.68
CA SER A 58 -0.05 -9.01 -31.00
C SER A 58 -0.52 -7.55 -30.90
N VAL A 59 -0.02 -6.67 -31.77
CA VAL A 59 -0.45 -5.26 -31.80
C VAL A 59 -1.96 -5.14 -32.04
N ALA A 60 -2.52 -6.03 -32.86
CA ALA A 60 -3.97 -6.07 -33.14
C ALA A 60 -4.78 -6.39 -31.89
N ASP A 61 -4.39 -7.43 -31.12
CA ASP A 61 -5.09 -7.80 -29.89
C ASP A 61 -4.95 -6.72 -28.81
N PHE A 62 -3.76 -6.13 -28.69
CA PHE A 62 -3.52 -5.03 -27.76
C PHE A 62 -4.42 -3.82 -28.09
N ASN A 63 -4.47 -3.38 -29.34
CA ASN A 63 -5.30 -2.25 -29.76
C ASN A 63 -6.78 -2.54 -29.54
N ARG A 64 -7.24 -3.76 -29.83
CA ARG A 64 -8.62 -4.17 -29.55
C ARG A 64 -9.00 -4.01 -28.08
N ILE A 65 -8.13 -4.44 -27.15
CA ILE A 65 -8.37 -4.29 -25.72
C ILE A 65 -8.33 -2.81 -25.30
N CYS A 66 -7.40 -2.03 -25.84
CA CYS A 66 -7.33 -0.58 -25.60
C CYS A 66 -8.61 0.13 -26.05
N GLU A 67 -9.15 -0.18 -27.23
CA GLU A 67 -10.42 0.37 -27.74
C GLU A 67 -11.60 0.03 -26.83
N ILE A 68 -11.69 -1.24 -26.38
CA ILE A 68 -12.75 -1.69 -25.47
C ILE A 68 -12.68 -0.92 -24.15
N LEU A 69 -11.50 -0.81 -23.54
CA LEU A 69 -11.31 -0.09 -22.28
C LEU A 69 -11.56 1.42 -22.44
N ALA A 70 -11.03 2.03 -23.50
CA ALA A 70 -11.24 3.45 -23.79
C ALA A 70 -12.73 3.77 -23.98
N SER A 71 -13.51 2.85 -24.54
CA SER A 71 -14.96 3.04 -24.69
C SER A 71 -15.74 3.11 -23.37
N THR A 72 -15.09 2.89 -22.21
CA THR A 72 -15.65 3.09 -20.87
C THR A 72 -15.17 4.38 -20.22
N SER A 73 -14.59 5.33 -20.97
CA SER A 73 -14.26 6.66 -20.45
C SER A 73 -15.46 7.62 -20.47
N VAL A 74 -16.67 7.09 -20.64
CA VAL A 74 -17.94 7.83 -20.69
C VAL A 74 -18.75 7.58 -19.42
N PRO A 75 -19.58 8.52 -18.96
CA PRO A 75 -20.23 8.43 -17.64
C PRO A 75 -21.20 7.25 -17.45
N ASP A 76 -21.76 6.72 -18.53
CA ASP A 76 -22.82 5.70 -18.54
C ASP A 76 -22.31 4.29 -18.83
N ARG A 77 -20.98 4.10 -18.91
CA ARG A 77 -20.38 2.80 -19.19
C ARG A 77 -19.13 2.58 -18.37
N THR A 78 -19.08 1.46 -17.66
CA THR A 78 -17.97 1.12 -16.76
C THR A 78 -17.22 -0.12 -17.21
N ALA A 79 -15.92 -0.16 -16.91
CA ALA A 79 -15.12 -1.38 -16.90
C ALA A 79 -14.72 -1.74 -15.47
N THR A 80 -14.52 -3.03 -15.22
CA THR A 80 -13.99 -3.53 -13.95
C THR A 80 -12.81 -4.46 -14.19
N ILE A 81 -11.80 -4.36 -13.32
CA ILE A 81 -10.61 -5.21 -13.36
C ILE A 81 -10.72 -6.22 -12.23
N LEU A 82 -10.76 -7.51 -12.58
CA LEU A 82 -10.74 -8.62 -11.62
C LEU A 82 -9.34 -9.24 -11.62
N TYR A 83 -8.69 -9.30 -10.46
CA TYR A 83 -7.37 -9.91 -10.34
C TYR A 83 -7.15 -10.59 -8.99
N ALA A 84 -6.16 -11.49 -8.95
CA ALA A 84 -5.71 -12.18 -7.75
C ALA A 84 -4.19 -12.45 -7.85
N LEU A 85 -3.76 -13.70 -7.70
CA LEU A 85 -2.36 -14.10 -7.56
C LEU A 85 -1.50 -13.82 -8.80
N GLY A 86 -2.09 -13.86 -10.00
CA GLY A 86 -1.38 -13.65 -11.26
C GLY A 86 -0.63 -12.32 -11.34
N TRP A 87 -1.04 -11.30 -10.57
CA TRP A 87 -0.40 -9.99 -10.52
C TRP A 87 0.38 -9.74 -9.22
N THR A 88 0.05 -10.43 -8.13
CA THR A 88 0.62 -10.10 -6.80
C THR A 88 1.96 -10.78 -6.53
N HIS A 89 2.21 -11.98 -7.08
CA HIS A 89 3.41 -12.78 -6.77
C HIS A 89 4.60 -12.46 -7.68
N HIS A 90 4.92 -11.18 -7.80
CA HIS A 90 6.07 -10.68 -8.57
C HIS A 90 6.78 -9.58 -7.78
N SER A 91 8.08 -9.40 -8.01
CA SER A 91 8.85 -8.30 -7.39
C SER A 91 8.27 -6.91 -7.72
N ALA A 92 7.56 -6.79 -8.85
CA ALA A 92 6.84 -5.60 -9.28
C ALA A 92 5.31 -5.70 -9.07
N GLY A 93 4.80 -6.66 -8.29
CA GLY A 93 3.36 -6.93 -8.19
C GLY A 93 2.54 -5.73 -7.72
N ALA A 94 3.05 -5.00 -6.72
CA ALA A 94 2.44 -3.75 -6.28
C ALA A 94 2.34 -2.70 -7.42
N GLN A 95 3.32 -2.66 -8.32
CA GLN A 95 3.35 -1.73 -9.45
C GLN A 95 2.33 -2.08 -10.53
N ILE A 96 2.11 -3.37 -10.78
CA ILE A 96 1.07 -3.86 -11.70
C ILE A 96 -0.30 -3.39 -11.20
N ILE A 97 -0.56 -3.55 -9.90
CA ILE A 97 -1.82 -3.12 -9.27
C ILE A 97 -1.97 -1.59 -9.32
N ARG A 98 -0.88 -0.83 -9.08
CA ARG A 98 -0.91 0.64 -9.22
C ARG A 98 -1.30 1.07 -10.64
N ALA A 99 -0.76 0.42 -11.67
CA ALA A 99 -1.10 0.72 -13.06
C ALA A 99 -2.59 0.48 -13.35
N ALA A 100 -3.15 -0.62 -12.84
CA ALA A 100 -4.58 -0.92 -12.96
C ALA A 100 -5.46 0.12 -12.25
N ALA A 101 -5.08 0.55 -11.04
CA ALA A 101 -5.78 1.61 -10.32
C ALA A 101 -5.71 2.96 -11.04
N MET A 102 -4.54 3.32 -11.59
CA MET A 102 -4.36 4.54 -12.38
C MET A 102 -5.23 4.52 -13.63
N LEU A 103 -5.30 3.40 -14.35
CA LEU A 103 -6.18 3.25 -15.51
C LEU A 103 -7.66 3.44 -15.13
N GLN A 104 -8.11 2.81 -14.05
CA GLN A 104 -9.51 2.95 -13.59
C GLN A 104 -9.84 4.38 -13.13
N LEU A 105 -8.87 5.13 -12.59
CA LEU A 105 -9.02 6.55 -12.31
C LEU A 105 -9.15 7.38 -13.60
N LEU A 106 -8.30 7.12 -14.60
CA LEU A 106 -8.35 7.80 -15.90
C LEU A 106 -9.68 7.57 -16.63
N LEU A 107 -10.24 6.36 -16.51
CA LEU A 107 -11.52 6.00 -17.12
C LEU A 107 -12.74 6.46 -16.29
N GLY A 108 -12.55 7.00 -15.08
CA GLY A 108 -13.67 7.40 -14.20
C GLY A 108 -14.46 6.22 -13.62
N ASN A 109 -13.87 5.03 -13.56
CA ASN A 109 -14.55 3.79 -13.14
C ASN A 109 -14.53 3.56 -11.62
N ILE A 110 -13.74 4.32 -10.85
CA ILE A 110 -13.64 4.15 -9.38
C ILE A 110 -14.87 4.75 -8.70
N GLY A 111 -15.54 3.96 -7.85
CA GLY A 111 -16.75 4.37 -7.13
C GLY A 111 -18.06 4.12 -7.88
N MET A 112 -18.00 3.64 -9.12
CA MET A 112 -19.17 3.35 -9.96
C MET A 112 -19.62 1.89 -9.82
N ALA A 113 -20.93 1.65 -9.90
CA ALA A 113 -21.50 0.31 -9.98
C ALA A 113 -21.02 -0.39 -11.27
N GLY A 114 -20.53 -1.63 -11.16
CA GLY A 114 -19.91 -2.34 -12.30
C GLY A 114 -18.50 -1.87 -12.66
N GLY A 115 -17.94 -0.91 -11.90
CA GLY A 115 -16.59 -0.38 -12.07
C GLY A 115 -15.55 -0.96 -11.10
N GLY A 116 -14.55 -0.15 -10.77
CA GLY A 116 -13.60 -0.43 -9.69
C GLY A 116 -12.47 -1.41 -10.01
N VAL A 117 -11.67 -1.68 -8.98
CA VAL A 117 -10.58 -2.66 -9.00
C VAL A 117 -10.94 -3.77 -8.01
N ASN A 118 -11.40 -4.89 -8.54
CA ASN A 118 -11.87 -6.03 -7.75
C ASN A 118 -10.69 -6.97 -7.44
N ALA A 119 -10.00 -6.68 -6.34
CA ALA A 119 -8.94 -7.50 -5.79
C ALA A 119 -9.52 -8.73 -5.09
N LEU A 120 -9.68 -9.83 -5.83
CA LEU A 120 -10.31 -11.05 -5.34
C LEU A 120 -9.46 -11.69 -4.24
N ARG A 121 -10.07 -11.88 -3.06
CA ARG A 121 -9.42 -12.52 -1.92
C ARG A 121 -9.47 -14.04 -2.07
N GLY A 122 -8.39 -14.71 -1.65
CA GLY A 122 -8.28 -16.17 -1.70
C GLY A 122 -8.95 -16.83 -0.51
N HIS A 123 -8.22 -16.98 0.60
CA HIS A 123 -8.74 -17.62 1.82
C HIS A 123 -10.01 -16.92 2.34
N SER A 124 -10.96 -17.71 2.84
CA SER A 124 -12.28 -17.25 3.30
C SER A 124 -12.24 -16.08 4.28
N ASN A 125 -11.22 -16.02 5.16
CA ASN A 125 -11.06 -14.95 6.14
C ASN A 125 -9.70 -14.23 6.08
N ILE A 126 -9.03 -14.24 4.92
CA ILE A 126 -7.75 -13.52 4.77
C ILE A 126 -7.91 -12.01 4.99
N GLN A 127 -9.09 -11.49 4.66
CA GLN A 127 -9.45 -10.10 4.94
C GLN A 127 -9.51 -9.84 6.44
N GLY A 128 -10.23 -10.67 7.22
CA GLY A 128 -10.31 -10.52 8.67
C GLY A 128 -8.96 -10.65 9.38
N TYR A 129 -8.08 -11.56 8.93
CA TYR A 129 -6.73 -11.64 9.49
C TYR A 129 -5.87 -10.39 9.21
N THR A 130 -6.06 -9.77 8.04
CA THR A 130 -5.41 -8.50 7.70
C THR A 130 -5.98 -7.36 8.55
N ASP A 131 -7.30 -7.32 8.74
CA ASP A 131 -7.98 -6.32 9.58
C ASP A 131 -7.55 -6.43 11.05
N LEU A 132 -7.32 -7.65 11.55
CA LEU A 132 -6.79 -7.93 12.89
C LEU A 132 -5.28 -7.70 13.01
N GLY A 133 -4.59 -7.35 11.93
CA GLY A 133 -3.18 -7.02 11.95
C GLY A 133 -2.24 -8.21 12.18
N LEU A 134 -2.61 -9.43 11.74
CA LEU A 134 -1.74 -10.61 11.84
C LEU A 134 -0.61 -10.59 10.79
N LEU A 135 0.13 -9.49 10.75
CA LEU A 135 1.33 -9.24 9.94
C LEU A 135 2.42 -8.68 10.86
N SER A 136 3.69 -8.96 10.54
CA SER A 136 4.83 -8.75 11.45
C SER A 136 4.93 -7.35 12.07
N THR A 137 4.47 -6.30 11.40
CA THR A 137 4.61 -4.91 11.86
C THR A 137 3.26 -4.19 11.93
N ASN A 138 2.18 -4.93 12.14
CA ASN A 138 0.82 -4.38 12.16
C ASN A 138 0.16 -4.60 13.52
N LEU A 139 -0.77 -3.71 13.81
CA LEU A 139 -1.76 -3.78 14.87
C LEU A 139 -3.16 -3.84 14.21
N PRO A 140 -4.19 -4.28 14.96
CA PRO A 140 -5.57 -4.24 14.48
C PRO A 140 -5.98 -2.88 13.91
N GLY A 141 -6.84 -2.89 12.89
CA GLY A 141 -7.35 -1.68 12.25
C GLY A 141 -6.33 -0.97 11.37
N TYR A 142 -5.43 -1.71 10.72
CA TYR A 142 -4.41 -1.19 9.78
C TYR A 142 -3.36 -0.28 10.40
N MET A 143 -3.24 -0.27 11.72
CA MET A 143 -2.29 0.59 12.40
C MET A 143 -0.89 -0.04 12.38
N PRO A 144 0.19 0.73 12.09
CA PRO A 144 1.53 0.17 12.15
C PRO A 144 1.95 -0.06 13.60
N LEU A 145 2.60 -1.17 13.88
CA LEU A 145 3.30 -1.39 15.14
C LEU A 145 4.45 -0.36 15.27
N PRO A 146 4.77 0.15 16.47
CA PRO A 146 5.85 1.11 16.62
C PRO A 146 7.22 0.51 16.27
N SER A 147 8.10 1.32 15.67
CA SER A 147 9.50 0.95 15.45
C SER A 147 10.36 1.37 16.65
N GLU A 148 11.55 0.79 16.79
CA GLU A 148 12.52 1.19 17.83
C GLU A 148 12.95 2.67 17.71
N LYS A 149 12.75 3.29 16.54
CA LYS A 149 13.09 4.69 16.26
C LYS A 149 12.04 5.69 16.75
N GLN A 150 10.94 5.19 17.31
CA GLN A 150 9.86 5.97 17.89
C GLN A 150 9.92 5.78 19.42
N PRO A 151 10.76 6.55 20.14
CA PRO A 151 11.07 6.29 21.54
C PRO A 151 9.87 6.52 22.46
N ASP A 152 8.90 7.32 22.05
CA ASP A 152 7.73 7.68 22.85
C ASP A 152 6.43 7.70 22.03
N TYR A 153 5.31 7.69 22.76
CA TYR A 153 3.96 7.72 22.20
C TYR A 153 3.71 8.93 21.29
N GLN A 154 4.21 10.11 21.66
CA GLN A 154 3.95 11.35 20.93
C GLN A 154 4.62 11.33 19.55
N THR A 155 5.87 10.89 19.50
CA THR A 155 6.64 10.68 18.28
C THR A 155 5.95 9.66 17.39
N TYR A 156 5.55 8.51 17.94
CA TYR A 156 4.83 7.48 17.20
C TYR A 156 3.53 8.02 16.58
N ILE A 157 2.64 8.56 17.41
CA ILE A 157 1.33 9.05 16.95
C ILE A 157 1.48 10.17 15.92
N SER A 158 2.41 11.11 16.11
CA SER A 158 2.64 12.19 15.13
C SER A 158 3.07 11.67 13.76
N GLN A 159 3.86 10.59 13.71
CA GLN A 159 4.38 10.03 12.47
C GLN A 159 3.34 9.18 11.73
N ILE A 160 2.42 8.56 12.47
CA ILE A 160 1.38 7.69 11.89
C ILE A 160 0.03 8.41 11.71
N THR A 161 -0.07 9.67 12.12
CA THR A 161 -1.22 10.55 11.88
C THR A 161 -0.90 11.47 10.71
N PRO A 162 -1.37 11.17 9.49
CA PRO A 162 -1.01 11.96 8.32
C PRO A 162 -1.62 13.37 8.39
N PRO A 163 -0.85 14.42 8.05
CA PRO A 163 -1.42 15.76 7.87
C PRO A 163 -2.31 15.79 6.62
N ALA A 164 -3.30 16.68 6.61
CA ALA A 164 -4.03 16.99 5.39
C ALA A 164 -3.10 17.76 4.43
N LEU A 165 -3.19 17.48 3.13
CA LEU A 165 -2.41 18.17 2.11
C LEU A 165 -3.29 19.03 1.19
N GLY A 166 -4.61 18.99 1.39
CA GLY A 166 -5.58 19.81 0.67
C GLY A 166 -6.51 20.57 1.61
N VAL A 167 -7.20 21.56 1.02
CA VAL A 167 -8.21 22.36 1.71
C VAL A 167 -9.53 21.59 1.77
N ASN A 168 -10.19 21.59 2.92
CA ASN A 168 -11.49 20.92 3.16
C ASN A 168 -11.48 19.40 2.96
N GLU A 169 -10.32 18.75 3.15
CA GLU A 169 -10.24 17.29 3.15
C GLU A 169 -10.83 16.70 4.45
N VAL A 170 -11.55 15.59 4.33
CA VAL A 170 -12.03 14.84 5.51
C VAL A 170 -10.87 14.34 6.37
N ASN A 171 -9.74 13.97 5.73
CA ASN A 171 -8.56 13.35 6.34
C ASN A 171 -8.92 12.45 7.55
N TYR A 172 -9.63 11.36 7.31
CA TYR A 172 -10.23 10.57 8.40
C TYR A 172 -9.17 9.99 9.37
N TRP A 173 -7.96 9.73 8.88
CA TRP A 173 -6.81 9.27 9.66
C TRP A 173 -6.28 10.30 10.65
N GLN A 174 -6.73 11.56 10.64
CA GLN A 174 -6.48 12.48 11.75
C GLN A 174 -6.99 11.94 13.10
N ASN A 175 -7.93 10.97 13.08
CA ASN A 175 -8.47 10.30 14.26
C ASN A 175 -7.59 9.15 14.79
N THR A 176 -6.43 8.86 14.18
CA THR A 176 -5.47 7.83 14.65
C THR A 176 -5.24 7.80 16.16
N PRO A 177 -5.04 8.93 16.87
CA PRO A 177 -4.85 8.91 18.32
C PRO A 177 -6.05 8.27 19.06
N LYS A 178 -7.28 8.53 18.61
CA LYS A 178 -8.50 7.98 19.22
C LYS A 178 -8.57 6.47 19.03
N PHE A 179 -8.22 5.98 17.84
CA PHE A 179 -8.19 4.56 17.54
C PHE A 179 -7.13 3.85 18.36
N PHE A 180 -5.93 4.43 18.47
CA PHE A 180 -4.84 3.84 19.24
C PHE A 180 -5.24 3.71 20.71
N VAL A 181 -5.65 4.79 21.37
CA VAL A 181 -6.03 4.77 22.79
C VAL A 181 -7.17 3.77 23.04
N SER A 182 -8.17 3.71 22.17
CA SER A 182 -9.28 2.76 22.30
C SER A 182 -8.80 1.30 22.20
N MET A 183 -7.89 1.02 21.27
CA MET A 183 -7.27 -0.30 21.12
C MET A 183 -6.43 -0.67 22.35
N MET A 184 -5.62 0.25 22.85
CA MET A 184 -4.82 0.05 24.06
C MET A 184 -5.70 -0.24 25.28
N LYS A 185 -6.83 0.46 25.42
CA LYS A 185 -7.85 0.16 26.43
C LYS A 185 -8.47 -1.22 26.25
N SER A 186 -8.68 -1.68 25.02
CA SER A 186 -9.14 -3.05 24.76
C SER A 186 -8.10 -4.10 25.17
N PHE A 187 -6.80 -3.82 25.03
CA PHE A 187 -5.74 -4.77 25.37
C PHE A 187 -5.46 -4.85 26.87
N TRP A 188 -5.41 -3.70 27.57
CA TRP A 188 -4.95 -3.65 28.96
C TRP A 188 -5.97 -3.08 29.94
N GLY A 189 -7.18 -2.76 29.49
CA GLY A 189 -8.29 -2.31 30.33
C GLY A 189 -7.94 -1.07 31.15
N GLY A 190 -8.14 -1.18 32.47
CA GLY A 190 -7.84 -0.11 33.42
C GLY A 190 -6.35 0.24 33.52
N ASN A 191 -5.45 -0.66 33.11
CA ASN A 191 -4.01 -0.46 33.26
C ASN A 191 -3.41 0.46 32.20
N ALA A 192 -4.06 0.64 31.05
CA ALA A 192 -3.65 1.66 30.10
C ALA A 192 -4.17 3.01 30.60
N THR A 193 -3.30 3.91 31.07
CA THR A 193 -3.68 5.23 31.61
C THR A 193 -2.91 6.35 30.91
N VAL A 194 -3.25 7.61 31.19
CA VAL A 194 -2.53 8.74 30.60
C VAL A 194 -1.08 8.76 31.10
N GLU A 195 -0.88 8.47 32.38
CA GLU A 195 0.41 8.56 33.08
C GLU A 195 1.45 7.57 32.54
N ASN A 196 1.01 6.46 31.94
CA ASN A 196 1.89 5.46 31.33
C ASN A 196 1.77 5.41 29.80
N ASN A 197 1.30 6.50 29.17
CA ASN A 197 1.12 6.59 27.73
C ASN A 197 0.28 5.43 27.15
N TRP A 198 -0.76 5.05 27.88
CA TRP A 198 -1.68 3.96 27.54
C TRP A 198 -1.00 2.60 27.36
N GLY A 199 0.15 2.38 27.99
CA GLY A 199 0.92 1.14 27.82
C GLY A 199 1.70 1.05 26.51
N TYR A 200 1.96 2.18 25.84
CA TYR A 200 2.75 2.24 24.60
C TYR A 200 4.06 1.42 24.67
N ASP A 201 4.75 1.49 25.81
CA ASP A 201 6.02 0.81 25.99
C ASP A 201 5.92 -0.71 26.20
N TRP A 202 4.72 -1.24 26.39
CA TRP A 202 4.49 -2.68 26.45
C TRP A 202 4.39 -3.33 25.07
N LEU A 203 4.15 -2.53 24.02
CA LEU A 203 4.16 -3.04 22.65
C LEU A 203 5.59 -3.36 22.23
N PRO A 204 5.81 -4.50 21.54
CA PRO A 204 7.10 -4.78 20.93
C PRO A 204 7.40 -3.72 19.87
N LYS A 205 8.64 -3.21 19.88
CA LYS A 205 9.12 -2.24 18.90
C LYS A 205 10.03 -2.96 17.91
N TRP A 206 9.75 -2.85 16.62
CA TRP A 206 10.50 -3.58 15.59
C TRP A 206 11.74 -2.80 15.12
N ASP A 207 12.83 -3.52 14.87
CA ASP A 207 14.07 -3.05 14.26
C ASP A 207 14.06 -3.24 12.73
N ARG A 208 13.43 -4.32 12.28
CA ARG A 208 13.23 -4.70 10.88
C ARG A 208 11.94 -5.50 10.69
N LEU A 209 11.56 -5.69 9.43
CA LEU A 209 10.48 -6.59 9.05
C LEU A 209 10.94 -8.05 9.17
N TYR A 210 10.15 -8.88 9.83
CA TYR A 210 10.36 -10.34 9.90
C TYR A 210 9.33 -11.04 9.03
N ASP A 211 9.47 -10.91 7.71
CA ASP A 211 8.65 -11.66 6.75
C ASP A 211 9.03 -13.17 6.74
N VAL A 212 8.23 -13.98 6.05
CA VAL A 212 8.41 -15.44 6.02
C VAL A 212 9.77 -15.87 5.46
N MET A 213 10.35 -15.08 4.54
CA MET A 213 11.68 -15.38 3.97
C MET A 213 12.77 -15.10 4.99
N THR A 214 12.69 -13.94 5.66
CA THR A 214 13.60 -13.57 6.74
C THR A 214 13.52 -14.60 7.89
N GLN A 215 12.33 -15.06 8.23
CA GLN A 215 12.14 -16.11 9.24
C GLN A 215 12.78 -17.44 8.80
N ALA A 216 12.60 -17.86 7.54
CA ALA A 216 13.21 -19.07 7.02
C ALA A 216 14.74 -19.00 7.04
N GLU A 217 15.33 -17.86 6.64
CA GLU A 217 16.77 -17.61 6.74
C GLU A 217 17.28 -17.73 8.19
N LEU A 218 16.61 -17.07 9.13
CA LEU A 218 16.97 -17.15 10.55
C LEU A 218 16.82 -18.57 11.12
N MET A 219 15.85 -19.35 10.64
CA MET A 219 15.67 -20.75 11.02
C MET A 219 16.85 -21.60 10.53
N LEU A 220 17.30 -21.41 9.29
CA LEU A 220 18.48 -22.08 8.72
C LEU A 220 19.77 -21.70 9.46
N GLU A 221 19.85 -20.47 9.97
CA GLU A 221 20.96 -20.01 10.81
C GLU A 221 20.89 -20.50 12.27
N GLY A 222 19.85 -21.26 12.64
CA GLY A 222 19.66 -21.73 14.02
C GLY A 222 19.27 -20.65 15.02
N LYS A 223 18.75 -19.50 14.55
CA LYS A 223 18.34 -18.35 15.37
C LYS A 223 16.87 -18.36 15.78
N ILE A 224 16.08 -19.32 15.29
CA ILE A 224 14.69 -19.55 15.69
C ILE A 224 14.60 -20.86 16.47
N ASN A 225 14.21 -20.76 17.75
CA ASN A 225 14.12 -21.91 18.66
C ASN A 225 12.80 -22.68 18.56
N GLY A 226 11.76 -22.06 18.00
CA GLY A 226 10.43 -22.66 17.89
C GLY A 226 9.56 -21.92 16.88
N TYR A 227 8.60 -22.64 16.29
CA TYR A 227 7.71 -22.10 15.26
C TYR A 227 6.28 -22.57 15.51
N ILE A 228 5.34 -21.63 15.56
CA ILE A 228 3.91 -21.93 15.75
C ILE A 228 3.24 -21.90 14.38
N VAL A 229 2.58 -23.00 14.02
CA VAL A 229 1.84 -23.15 12.77
C VAL A 229 0.37 -23.37 13.09
N GLN A 230 -0.46 -22.35 12.86
CA GLN A 230 -1.90 -22.41 13.10
C GLN A 230 -2.65 -22.25 11.78
N GLY A 231 -3.32 -23.30 11.32
CA GLY A 231 -4.17 -23.24 10.12
C GLY A 231 -3.43 -22.91 8.81
N PHE A 232 -2.12 -23.17 8.75
CA PHE A 232 -1.26 -22.92 7.59
C PHE A 232 -0.36 -24.14 7.34
N ASN A 233 0.00 -24.43 6.08
CA ASN A 233 0.94 -25.51 5.77
C ASN A 233 2.18 -24.94 5.04
N PRO A 234 3.23 -24.54 5.77
CA PRO A 234 4.40 -23.89 5.17
C PRO A 234 5.18 -24.84 4.26
N LEU A 235 5.17 -26.15 4.54
CA LEU A 235 5.90 -27.15 3.74
C LEU A 235 5.37 -27.27 2.31
N ALA A 236 4.08 -26.99 2.10
CA ALA A 236 3.46 -27.03 0.78
C ALA A 236 3.37 -25.65 0.12
N ALA A 237 3.21 -24.59 0.91
CA ALA A 237 2.91 -23.24 0.41
C ALA A 237 4.16 -22.39 0.14
N PHE A 238 5.26 -22.64 0.83
CA PHE A 238 6.50 -21.90 0.60
C PHE A 238 7.26 -22.48 -0.59
N SER A 239 7.91 -21.60 -1.36
CA SER A 239 8.84 -22.04 -2.38
C SER A 239 10.01 -22.76 -1.72
N GLY A 240 10.22 -24.03 -2.09
CA GLY A 240 11.41 -24.79 -1.74
C GLY A 240 12.66 -24.31 -2.47
#